data_AF-A0A1G9TXM0-F1
#
_entry.id   AF-A0A1G9TXM0-F1
#
_cell.length_a   1.000
_cell.length_b   1.000
_cell.length_c   1.000
_cell.angle_alpha   90.00
_cell.angle_beta   90.00
_cell.angle_gamma   90.00
#
_symmetry.space_group_name_H-M   'P 1'
#
loop_
_entity.id
_entity.type
_entity.pdbx_description
1 polymer ?
#
loop_
_entity_poly.entity_id
_entity_poly.type
_entity_poly.pdbx_seq_one_letter_code
_entity_poly.pdbx_strand_id
1 'polypeptide(L)'
;MKNSWLVVLVFFLSACTPLKAAQGGNISHLDPEIQALIERTLGDMIFVEGGSFMMGDPGEELAAAYDDKIIYFYLPRQDSRPAHKVTLDSYYMS
;
A
#
# COMPACT_ATOMS: atom_id res chain seq x y z
N MET A 1 -17.25 10.23 -48.24
CA MET A 1 -17.13 11.09 -47.04
C MET A 1 -17.86 10.46 -45.84
N LYS A 2 -17.48 9.27 -45.34
CA LYS A 2 -18.16 8.66 -44.16
C LYS A 2 -17.25 7.68 -43.41
N ASN A 3 -16.03 8.08 -43.04
CA ASN A 3 -15.12 7.14 -42.35
C ASN A 3 -14.04 7.80 -41.47
N SER A 4 -14.08 9.12 -41.26
CA SER A 4 -12.96 9.87 -40.66
C SER A 4 -13.25 10.36 -39.24
N TRP A 5 -13.94 9.56 -38.42
CA TRP A 5 -14.10 9.83 -36.98
C TRP A 5 -13.47 8.70 -36.15
N LEU A 6 -13.57 7.45 -36.60
CA LEU A 6 -13.21 6.28 -35.80
C LEU A 6 -11.71 6.13 -35.46
N VAL A 7 -10.82 6.89 -36.11
CA VAL A 7 -9.37 6.79 -35.87
C VAL A 7 -8.90 7.65 -34.68
N VAL A 8 -9.66 8.67 -34.28
CA VAL A 8 -9.22 9.61 -33.22
C VAL A 8 -9.43 9.05 -31.81
N LEU A 9 -10.30 8.04 -31.64
CA LEU A 9 -10.68 7.53 -30.32
C LEU A 9 -9.71 6.48 -29.73
N VAL A 10 -8.73 6.01 -30.52
CA VAL A 10 -7.79 4.96 -30.09
C VAL A 10 -6.52 5.51 -29.45
N PHE A 11 -6.22 6.82 -29.60
CA PHE A 11 -4.98 7.41 -29.09
C PHE A 11 -4.99 7.81 -27.61
N PHE A 12 -6.13 7.73 -26.90
CA PHE A 12 -6.24 8.21 -25.51
C PHE A 12 -6.04 7.18 -24.40
N LEU A 13 -5.77 5.90 -24.72
CA LEU A 13 -5.70 4.83 -23.70
C LEU A 13 -4.29 4.28 -23.42
N SER A 14 -3.24 4.85 -24.01
CA SER A 14 -1.87 4.33 -23.85
C SER A 14 -1.01 5.13 -22.87
N ALA A 15 -1.51 5.36 -21.66
CA ALA A 15 -0.71 5.89 -20.56
C ALA A 15 -0.98 5.13 -19.25
N CYS A 16 -0.87 3.81 -19.29
CA CYS A 16 -0.58 3.01 -18.10
C CYS A 16 0.92 2.70 -18.09
N THR A 17 1.73 3.62 -17.57
CA THR A 17 3.04 3.22 -17.05
C THR A 17 2.79 2.42 -15.78
N PRO A 18 3.20 1.15 -15.68
CA PRO A 18 3.14 0.43 -14.42
C PRO A 18 3.95 1.22 -13.39
N LEU A 19 3.34 1.51 -12.23
CA LEU A 19 4.06 2.03 -11.06
C LEU A 19 5.09 0.96 -10.70
N LYS A 20 6.32 1.13 -11.17
CA LYS A 20 7.43 0.31 -10.75
C LYS A 20 7.64 0.65 -9.28
N ALA A 21 7.16 -0.22 -8.39
CA ALA A 21 7.56 -0.19 -6.99
C ALA A 21 9.07 0.01 -6.98
N ALA A 22 9.56 0.93 -6.14
CA ALA A 22 10.99 1.18 -5.99
C ALA A 22 11.65 -0.12 -5.53
N GLN A 23 12.04 -0.96 -6.49
CA GLN A 23 12.95 -2.06 -6.27
C GLN A 23 14.21 -1.40 -5.75
N GLY A 24 14.56 -1.68 -4.49
CA GLY A 24 15.87 -1.40 -3.94
C GLY A 24 16.90 -2.09 -4.82
N GLY A 25 17.32 -1.39 -5.88
CA GLY A 25 18.42 -1.83 -6.73
C GLY A 25 19.66 -1.92 -5.85
N ASN A 26 20.52 -2.90 -6.12
CA ASN A 26 21.75 -3.09 -5.36
C ASN A 26 22.49 -1.74 -5.21
N ILE A 27 22.49 -1.23 -3.98
CA ILE A 27 23.14 0.02 -3.52
C ILE A 27 24.68 -0.16 -3.52
N SER A 28 25.21 -1.06 -4.34
CA SER A 28 26.62 -1.44 -4.34
C SER A 28 27.56 -0.32 -4.83
N HIS A 29 27.05 0.87 -5.17
CA HIS A 29 27.86 2.01 -5.56
C HIS A 29 27.16 3.38 -5.36
N LEU A 30 26.51 3.60 -4.20
CA LEU A 30 26.04 4.95 -3.87
C LEU A 30 27.21 5.84 -3.41
N ASP A 31 27.08 7.14 -3.68
CA ASP A 31 27.94 8.18 -3.10
C ASP A 31 28.03 7.99 -1.57
N PRO A 32 29.23 8.01 -0.96
CA PRO A 32 29.41 7.91 0.49
C PRO A 32 28.48 8.80 1.31
N GLU A 33 28.14 10.01 0.84
CA GLU A 33 27.22 10.90 1.55
C GLU A 33 25.78 10.34 1.57
N ILE A 34 25.33 9.77 0.46
CA ILE A 34 24.02 9.13 0.36
C ILE A 34 23.97 7.88 1.23
N GLN A 35 25.03 7.08 1.24
CA GLN A 35 25.12 5.90 2.10
C GLN A 35 25.04 6.28 3.59
N ALA A 36 25.79 7.30 4.01
CA ALA A 36 25.75 7.79 5.39
C ALA A 36 24.36 8.32 5.78
N LEU A 37 23.66 8.99 4.86
CA LEU A 37 22.29 9.44 5.08
C LEU A 37 21.33 8.26 5.26
N ILE A 38 21.43 7.23 4.43
CA ILE A 38 20.60 6.02 4.53
C ILE A 38 20.86 5.34 5.88
N GLU A 39 22.11 5.11 6.24
CA GLU A 39 22.48 4.44 7.49
C GLU A 39 21.98 5.19 8.72
N ARG A 40 22.17 6.52 8.77
CA ARG A 40 21.64 7.34 9.86
C ARG A 40 20.12 7.24 9.94
N THR A 41 19.44 7.36 8.80
CA THR A 41 17.97 7.35 8.76
C THR A 41 17.40 6.01 9.20
N LEU A 42 17.98 4.90 8.74
CA LEU A 42 17.56 3.55 9.15
C LEU A 42 17.91 3.27 10.61
N GLY A 43 19.02 3.83 11.13
CA GLY A 43 19.39 3.74 12.54
C GLY A 43 18.39 4.38 13.50
N ASP A 44 17.62 5.36 13.01
CA ASP A 44 16.54 6.02 13.77
C ASP A 44 15.16 5.37 13.56
N MET A 45 15.07 4.27 12.79
CA MET A 45 13.82 3.57 12.48
C MET A 45 13.74 2.20 13.15
N ILE A 46 12.51 1.72 13.35
CA ILE A 46 12.23 0.38 13.86
C ILE A 46 12.16 -0.58 12.67
N PHE A 47 12.97 -1.64 12.72
CA PHE A 47 12.85 -2.75 11.77
C PHE A 47 11.63 -3.62 12.12
N VAL A 48 10.76 -3.82 11.14
CA VAL A 48 9.60 -4.71 11.21
C VAL A 48 9.85 -5.90 10.29
N GLU A 49 9.85 -7.10 10.87
CA GLU A 49 9.96 -8.35 10.12
C GLU A 49 8.73 -8.54 9.22
N GLY A 50 8.97 -8.89 7.96
CA GLY A 50 7.93 -9.24 7.01
C GLY A 50 7.14 -10.49 7.42
N GLY A 51 5.99 -10.67 6.81
CA GLY A 51 5.10 -11.77 7.18
C GLY A 51 3.68 -11.58 6.67
N SER A 52 2.77 -12.40 7.20
CA SER A 52 1.35 -12.30 6.91
C SER A 52 0.59 -11.65 8.06
N PHE A 53 -0.21 -10.64 7.73
CA PHE A 53 -0.96 -9.84 8.69
C PHE A 53 -2.43 -9.75 8.28
N MET A 54 -3.31 -9.50 9.24
CA MET A 54 -4.70 -9.13 8.97
C MET A 54 -4.80 -7.62 8.89
N MET A 55 -5.27 -7.10 7.75
CA MET A 55 -5.46 -5.68 7.51
C MET A 55 -6.95 -5.37 7.36
N GLY A 56 -7.39 -4.28 7.98
CA GLY A 56 -8.78 -3.82 7.95
C GLY A 56 -9.54 -4.10 9.23
N ASP A 57 -10.74 -3.52 9.32
CA ASP A 57 -11.67 -3.70 10.43
C ASP A 57 -12.46 -5.01 10.25
N PRO A 58 -12.43 -5.95 11.24
CA PRO A 58 -13.24 -7.16 11.19
C PRO A 58 -14.74 -6.88 11.33
N GLY A 59 -15.15 -5.67 11.75
CA GLY A 59 -16.52 -5.17 11.75
C GLY A 59 -17.50 -6.01 12.56
N GLU A 60 -18.03 -7.07 11.93
CA GLU A 60 -19.12 -7.91 12.42
C GLU A 60 -18.66 -9.02 13.37
N GLU A 61 -17.42 -9.53 13.22
CA GLU A 61 -16.92 -10.61 14.09
C GLU A 61 -16.74 -10.12 15.54
N LEU A 62 -16.37 -8.85 15.71
CA LEU A 62 -16.25 -8.23 17.03
C LEU A 62 -17.61 -7.81 17.59
N ALA A 63 -18.50 -7.25 16.78
CA ALA A 63 -19.85 -6.88 17.23
C ALA A 63 -20.69 -8.10 17.65
N ALA A 64 -20.53 -9.24 16.95
CA ALA A 64 -21.14 -10.51 17.33
C ALA A 64 -20.58 -11.07 18.65
N ALA A 65 -19.32 -10.77 19.00
CA ALA A 65 -18.70 -11.22 20.25
C ALA A 65 -19.14 -10.40 21.48
N TYR A 66 -19.60 -9.15 21.31
CA TYR A 66 -19.91 -8.25 22.44
C TYR A 66 -21.40 -7.85 22.56
N ASP A 67 -22.29 -8.30 21.67
CA ASP A 67 -23.74 -7.95 21.63
C ASP A 67 -24.04 -6.44 21.70
N ASP A 68 -23.02 -5.60 21.50
CA ASP A 68 -23.14 -4.16 21.69
C ASP A 68 -23.24 -3.46 20.35
N LYS A 69 -24.49 -3.19 19.96
CA LYS A 69 -24.84 -2.43 18.75
C LYS A 69 -24.32 -0.98 18.79
N ILE A 70 -23.81 -0.51 19.93
CA ILE A 70 -23.17 0.80 20.06
C ILE A 70 -21.92 0.91 19.17
N ILE A 71 -21.19 -0.19 18.96
CA ILE A 71 -19.97 -0.21 18.13
C ILE A 71 -20.25 0.22 16.68
N TYR A 72 -21.45 -0.07 16.17
CA TYR A 72 -21.87 0.28 14.80
C TYR A 72 -21.97 1.80 14.58
N PHE A 73 -22.24 2.58 15.64
CA PHE A 73 -22.35 4.04 15.56
C PHE A 73 -21.00 4.76 15.61
N TYR A 74 -19.94 4.10 16.11
CA TYR A 74 -18.58 4.66 16.23
C TYR A 74 -17.61 4.19 15.13
N LEU A 75 -18.03 3.28 14.25
CA LEU A 75 -17.25 2.81 13.09
C LEU A 75 -17.87 3.31 11.77
N PRO A 76 -17.81 4.62 11.47
CA PRO A 76 -18.56 5.21 10.35
C PRO A 76 -17.97 4.95 8.96
N ARG A 77 -16.83 4.26 8.82
CA ARG A 77 -16.16 4.12 7.51
C ARG A 77 -16.05 2.67 7.04
N GLN A 78 -16.80 2.37 5.98
CA GLN A 78 -16.80 1.07 5.30
C GLN A 78 -15.51 0.81 4.49
N ASP A 79 -14.69 1.85 4.24
CA ASP A 79 -13.46 1.75 3.45
C ASP A 79 -12.37 0.89 4.10
N SER A 80 -12.42 0.74 5.42
CA SER A 80 -11.50 -0.10 6.20
C SER A 80 -11.91 -1.57 6.26
N ARG A 81 -13.07 -1.96 5.70
CA ARG A 81 -13.63 -3.32 5.75
C ARG A 81 -13.56 -4.02 4.40
N PRO A 82 -13.56 -5.37 4.35
CA PRO A 82 -13.43 -6.28 5.49
C PRO A 82 -11.96 -6.52 5.86
N ALA A 83 -11.73 -7.07 7.05
CA ALA A 83 -10.44 -7.63 7.42
C ALA A 83 -10.00 -8.70 6.40
N HIS A 84 -8.78 -8.58 5.87
CA HIS A 84 -8.23 -9.50 4.88
C HIS A 84 -6.74 -9.74 5.13
N LYS A 85 -6.26 -10.91 4.71
CA LYS A 85 -4.85 -11.29 4.87
C LYS A 85 -3.99 -10.56 3.83
N VAL A 86 -2.95 -9.88 4.29
CA VAL A 86 -1.92 -9.25 3.46
C VAL A 86 -0.56 -9.88 3.77
N THR A 87 0.35 -9.85 2.80
CA THR A 87 1.74 -10.26 3.00
C THR A 87 2.63 -9.06 2.72
N LEU A 88 3.49 -8.73 3.67
CA LEU A 88 4.43 -7.61 3.56
C LEU A 88 5.86 -8.15 3.61
N ASP A 89 6.73 -7.56 2.80
CA ASP A 89 8.17 -7.70 2.96
C ASP A 89 8.65 -6.94 4.20
N SER A 90 9.82 -7.30 4.73
CA SER A 90 10.40 -6.58 5.87
C SER A 90 10.65 -5.11 5.52
N TYR A 91 10.39 -4.22 6.48
CA TYR A 91 10.49 -2.77 6.27
C TYR A 91 10.97 -2.05 7.53
N TYR A 92 11.27 -0.76 7.39
CA TYR A 92 11.60 0.13 8.51
C TYR A 92 10.48 1.17 8.68
N MET A 93 10.14 1.50 9.92
CA MET A 93 9.07 2.44 10.27
C MET A 93 9.52 3.39 11.38
N SER A 94 9.12 4.67 11.30
CA SER A 94 9.37 5.71 12.30
C SER A 94 8.21 5.84 13.29
#